data_AF-A0A2E7QJ93-F1
#
_entry.id   AF-A0A2E7QJ93-F1
#
_cell.length_a   1.000
_cell.length_b   1.000
_cell.length_c   1.000
_cell.angle_alpha   90.00
_cell.angle_beta   90.00
_cell.angle_gamma   90.00
#
_symmetry.space_group_name_H-M   'P 1'
#
loop_
_entity.id
_entity.type
_entity.pdbx_description
1 polymer ?
#
loop_
_entity_poly.entity_id
_entity_poly.type
_entity_poly.pdbx_seq_one_letter_code
_entity_poly.pdbx_strand_id
1 'polypeptide(L)'
;MLLEHLKKNQKITIKFVAWYDDECIYIRADRIVDAVDIGLKRAEIARILDDGDYLRKKDNDRRTCRRVPGMGGVTVYALHRGKIGPEPQNLPMDLPTSIA
;
A
#
# COMPACT_ATOMS: atom_id res chain seq x y z
N MET A 1 2.88 36.99 12.53
CA MET A 1 4.17 36.51 13.06
C MET A 1 4.14 35.07 13.62
N LEU A 2 2.98 34.49 13.99
CA LEU A 2 2.88 33.10 14.50
C LEU A 2 2.73 32.00 13.43
N LEU A 3 2.24 32.35 12.23
CA LEU A 3 1.98 31.37 11.15
C LEU A 3 3.23 30.93 10.37
N GLU A 4 4.30 31.73 10.41
CA GLU A 4 5.58 31.43 9.71
C GLU A 4 6.46 30.43 10.47
N HIS A 5 6.24 30.26 11.79
CA HIS A 5 7.07 29.41 12.64
C HIS A 5 6.68 27.92 12.61
N LEU A 6 5.45 27.59 12.19
CA LEU A 6 4.96 26.21 12.15
C LEU A 6 5.32 25.46 10.85
N LYS A 7 5.82 26.15 9.81
CA LYS A 7 6.18 25.51 8.53
C LYS A 7 7.56 24.85 8.52
N LYS A 8 8.41 25.03 9.54
CA LYS A 8 9.85 24.69 9.45
C LYS A 8 10.30 23.35 10.02
N ASN A 9 9.45 22.54 10.65
CA ASN A 9 9.92 21.32 11.35
C ASN A 9 9.12 20.04 11.08
N GLN A 10 8.40 19.91 9.96
CA GLN A 10 8.00 18.59 9.50
C GLN A 10 9.11 18.00 8.63
N LYS A 11 10.03 17.27 9.28
CA LYS A 11 10.98 16.42 8.59
C LYS A 11 10.20 15.30 7.91
N ILE A 12 9.82 15.51 6.65
CA ILE A 12 9.14 14.49 5.82
C ILE A 12 10.12 13.33 5.68
N THR A 13 9.91 12.30 6.50
CA THR A 13 10.70 11.06 6.43
C THR A 13 10.01 10.15 5.43
N ILE A 14 10.57 10.05 4.22
CA ILE A 14 10.08 9.11 3.22
C ILE A 14 10.39 7.70 3.74
N LYS A 15 9.35 7.01 4.24
CA LYS A 15 9.44 5.60 4.65
C LYS A 15 8.96 4.75 3.47
N PHE A 16 9.79 3.82 3.01
CA PHE A 16 9.35 2.79 2.07
C PHE A 16 8.27 1.93 2.72
N VAL A 17 7.08 1.91 2.13
CA VAL A 17 5.89 1.22 2.67
C VAL A 17 5.52 -0.04 1.89
N ALA A 18 5.86 -0.10 0.59
CA ALA A 18 5.43 -1.18 -0.29
C ALA A 18 6.34 -1.36 -1.52
N TRP A 19 6.15 -2.49 -2.22
CA TRP A 19 6.66 -2.80 -3.55
C TRP A 19 5.50 -3.13 -4.48
N TYR A 20 5.73 -3.11 -5.79
CA TYR A 20 4.73 -3.56 -6.75
C TYR A 20 5.38 -4.27 -7.94
N ASP A 21 4.62 -5.18 -8.53
CA ASP A 21 4.84 -5.71 -9.87
C ASP A 21 3.56 -5.49 -10.71
N ASP A 22 3.49 -6.08 -11.90
CA ASP A 22 2.34 -5.90 -12.81
C ASP A 22 1.01 -6.38 -12.19
N GLU A 23 1.07 -7.38 -11.32
CA GLU A 23 -0.11 -8.06 -10.78
C GLU A 23 -0.39 -7.71 -9.31
N CYS A 24 0.65 -7.40 -8.55
CA CYS A 24 0.64 -7.37 -7.10
C CYS A 24 1.16 -6.03 -6.55
N ILE A 25 0.52 -5.57 -5.47
CA ILE A 25 1.10 -4.60 -4.55
C ILE A 25 1.47 -5.33 -3.26
N TYR A 26 2.75 -5.33 -2.90
CA TYR A 26 3.27 -5.95 -1.70
C TYR A 26 3.42 -4.89 -0.60
N ILE A 27 2.51 -4.88 0.37
CA ILE A 27 2.58 -3.94 1.49
C ILE A 27 3.07 -4.68 2.73
N ARG A 28 4.03 -4.08 3.45
CA ARG A 28 4.52 -4.71 4.69
C ARG A 28 3.40 -4.85 5.72
N ALA A 29 3.34 -6.00 6.37
CA ALA A 29 2.26 -6.30 7.30
C ALA A 29 2.27 -5.42 8.56
N ASP A 30 3.43 -4.92 8.98
CA ASP A 30 3.53 -3.94 10.06
C ASP A 30 2.99 -2.56 9.66
N ARG A 31 3.24 -2.12 8.42
CA ARG A 31 2.78 -0.82 7.92
C ARG A 31 1.27 -0.73 7.77
N ILE A 32 0.60 -1.80 7.37
CA ILE A 32 -0.87 -1.80 7.33
C ILE A 32 -1.44 -1.75 8.75
N VAL A 33 -0.86 -2.47 9.71
CA VAL A 33 -1.30 -2.38 11.11
C VAL A 33 -1.15 -0.96 11.65
N ASP A 34 0.01 -0.32 11.42
CA ASP A 34 0.24 1.08 11.81
C ASP A 34 -0.77 2.03 11.16
N ALA A 35 -1.12 1.80 9.89
CA ALA A 35 -2.03 2.66 9.13
C ALA A 35 -3.50 2.50 9.51
N VAL A 36 -3.88 1.36 10.07
CA VAL A 36 -5.27 1.05 10.35
C VAL A 36 -5.79 1.79 11.58
N ASP A 37 -4.95 2.30 12.49
CA ASP A 37 -5.26 3.18 13.65
C ASP A 37 -6.33 2.69 14.67
N ILE A 38 -7.19 1.74 14.30
CA ILE A 38 -8.23 1.09 15.13
C ILE A 38 -7.74 -0.19 15.82
N GLY A 39 -6.42 -0.42 15.90
CA GLY A 39 -5.84 -1.52 16.69
C GLY A 39 -6.10 -2.94 16.16
N LEU A 40 -6.50 -3.09 14.89
CA LEU A 40 -6.68 -4.43 14.30
C LEU A 40 -5.39 -5.23 14.33
N LYS A 41 -5.50 -6.50 14.72
CA LYS A 41 -4.37 -7.44 14.68
C LYS A 41 -4.13 -7.88 13.23
N ARG A 42 -2.89 -8.26 12.93
CA ARG A 42 -2.50 -8.79 11.61
C ARG A 42 -3.41 -9.92 11.11
N ALA A 43 -3.88 -10.80 12.00
CA ALA A 43 -4.76 -11.90 11.63
C ALA A 43 -6.15 -11.42 11.16
N GLU A 44 -6.68 -10.37 11.78
CA GLU A 44 -7.98 -9.78 11.41
C GLU A 44 -7.87 -9.05 10.08
N ILE A 45 -6.81 -8.26 9.91
CA ILE A 45 -6.48 -7.60 8.64
C ILE A 45 -6.34 -8.63 7.53
N ALA A 46 -5.61 -9.73 7.79
CA ALA A 46 -5.42 -10.79 6.81
C ALA A 46 -6.73 -11.45 6.42
N ARG A 47 -7.63 -11.68 7.39
CA ARG A 47 -8.96 -12.23 7.15
C ARG A 47 -9.81 -11.27 6.31
N ILE A 48 -9.88 -9.99 6.66
CA ILE A 48 -10.65 -8.99 5.92
C ILE A 48 -10.19 -8.92 4.46
N LEU A 49 -8.87 -8.94 4.22
CA LEU A 49 -8.31 -8.93 2.88
C LEU A 49 -8.59 -10.21 2.09
N ASP A 50 -8.59 -11.38 2.73
CA ASP A 50 -8.90 -12.67 2.09
C ASP A 50 -10.41 -12.77 1.81
N ASP A 51 -11.26 -12.41 2.77
CA ASP A 51 -12.73 -12.41 2.65
C ASP A 51 -13.20 -11.46 1.54
N GLY A 52 -12.49 -10.33 1.33
CA GLY A 52 -12.73 -9.38 0.24
C GLY A 52 -12.05 -9.74 -1.09
N ASP A 53 -11.40 -10.90 -1.19
CA ASP A 53 -10.67 -11.37 -2.37
C ASP A 53 -9.62 -10.33 -2.85
N TYR A 54 -8.99 -9.62 -1.92
CA TYR A 54 -7.93 -8.65 -2.20
C TYR A 54 -6.55 -9.30 -2.23
N LEU A 55 -6.36 -10.49 -1.64
CA LEU A 55 -5.08 -11.19 -1.63
C LEU A 55 -4.83 -11.92 -2.96
N ARG A 56 -3.86 -11.44 -3.74
CA ARG A 56 -3.44 -12.09 -5.00
C ARG A 56 -2.58 -13.31 -4.76
N LYS A 57 -1.70 -13.24 -3.77
CA LYS A 57 -0.77 -14.33 -3.40
C LYS A 57 -0.81 -14.53 -1.88
N LYS A 58 -0.72 -15.79 -1.47
CA LYS A 58 -0.63 -16.21 -0.07
C LYS A 58 0.30 -17.42 0.05
N ASP A 59 1.00 -17.53 1.17
CA ASP A 59 1.74 -18.75 1.49
C ASP A 59 0.71 -19.82 1.92
N ASN A 60 1.00 -21.12 1.73
CA ASN A 60 0.03 -22.21 1.96
C ASN A 60 -0.70 -22.12 3.32
N ASP A 61 0.02 -21.80 4.39
CA ASP A 61 -0.54 -21.74 5.75
C ASP A 61 -0.79 -20.31 6.24
N ARG A 62 -0.61 -19.30 5.38
CA ARG A 62 -0.68 -17.88 5.79
C ARG A 62 -1.28 -17.01 4.71
N ARG A 63 -2.23 -16.17 5.13
CA ARG A 63 -2.81 -15.06 4.34
C ARG A 63 -1.84 -13.88 4.12
N THR A 64 -0.55 -14.15 4.13
CA THR A 64 0.58 -13.23 3.92
C THR A 64 1.65 -13.97 3.14
N CYS A 65 2.48 -13.25 2.39
CA CYS A 65 3.66 -13.83 1.74
C CYS A 65 4.93 -13.36 2.45
N ARG A 66 5.93 -14.25 2.54
CA ARG A 66 7.28 -13.90 3.03
C ARG A 66 8.27 -13.51 1.94
N ARG A 67 7.85 -13.60 0.69
CA ARG A 67 8.71 -13.37 -0.47
C ARG A 67 8.13 -12.27 -1.34
N VAL A 68 8.83 -11.15 -1.38
CA VAL A 68 8.71 -10.18 -2.47
C VAL A 68 9.72 -10.61 -3.54
N PRO A 69 9.38 -10.68 -4.83
CA PRO A 69 10.35 -10.98 -5.87
C PRO A 69 11.60 -10.08 -5.74
N GLY A 70 12.80 -10.67 -5.66
CA GLY A 70 14.05 -9.92 -5.50
C GLY A 70 14.37 -9.43 -4.08
N MET A 71 13.52 -9.68 -3.06
CA MET A 71 13.81 -9.35 -1.66
C MET A 71 13.50 -10.52 -0.70
N GLY A 72 14.42 -10.78 0.22
CA GLY A 72 14.27 -11.81 1.25
C GLY A 72 13.79 -11.25 2.59
N GLY A 73 13.03 -12.06 3.33
CA GLY A 73 12.88 -11.90 4.79
C GLY A 73 11.83 -10.90 5.27
N VAL A 74 10.87 -10.49 4.44
CA VAL A 74 9.83 -9.51 4.84
C VAL A 74 8.44 -10.15 4.75
N THR A 75 7.63 -9.98 5.80
CA THR A 75 6.23 -10.43 5.79
C THR A 75 5.35 -9.33 5.20
N VAL A 76 4.68 -9.63 4.09
CA VAL A 76 3.87 -8.70 3.32
C VAL A 76 2.47 -9.27 3.04
N TYR A 77 1.51 -8.38 2.82
CA TYR A 77 0.27 -8.72 2.13
C TYR A 77 0.49 -8.49 0.64
N ALA A 78 0.30 -9.52 -0.18
CA ALA A 78 0.41 -9.43 -1.63
C ALA A 78 -0.99 -9.21 -2.22
N LEU A 79 -1.29 -7.96 -2.52
CA LEU A 79 -2.63 -7.50 -2.89
C LEU A 79 -2.84 -7.44 -4.40
N HIS A 80 -4.06 -7.68 -4.87
CA HIS A 80 -4.45 -7.50 -6.27
C HIS A 80 -4.31 -6.03 -6.68
N ARG A 81 -3.37 -5.73 -7.59
CA ARG A 81 -3.21 -4.37 -8.12
C ARG A 81 -4.44 -3.90 -8.91
N GLY A 82 -5.13 -4.81 -9.60
CA GLY A 82 -6.37 -4.48 -10.32
C GLY A 82 -7.58 -4.16 -9.43
N LYS A 83 -7.55 -4.58 -8.16
CA LYS A 83 -8.59 -4.28 -7.17
C LYS A 83 -8.22 -3.15 -6.23
N ILE A 84 -6.93 -2.81 -6.18
CA ILE A 84 -6.37 -1.80 -5.29
C ILE A 84 -5.53 -0.85 -6.12
N GLY A 85 -6.06 0.34 -6.28
CA GLY A 85 -5.46 1.40 -7.07
C GLY A 85 -6.52 2.47 -7.31
N PRO A 86 -6.15 3.60 -7.91
CA PRO A 86 -7.16 4.47 -8.49
C PRO A 86 -8.00 3.61 -9.45
N GLU A 87 -9.33 3.74 -9.39
CA GLU A 87 -10.17 3.47 -10.57
C GLU A 87 -9.44 4.12 -11.75
N PRO A 88 -9.26 3.44 -12.91
CA PRO A 88 -8.65 4.09 -14.06
C PRO A 88 -9.37 5.41 -14.20
N GLN A 89 -8.68 6.50 -13.87
CA GLN A 89 -9.33 7.79 -13.91
C GLN A 89 -9.80 7.86 -15.35
N ASN A 90 -11.10 8.01 -15.55
CA ASN A 90 -11.62 8.66 -16.74
C ASN A 90 -11.01 10.07 -16.71
N LEU A 91 -9.70 10.17 -16.89
CA LEU A 91 -9.02 11.38 -17.25
C LEU A 91 -9.70 11.73 -18.56
N PRO A 92 -10.47 12.83 -18.63
CA PRO A 92 -10.93 13.29 -19.91
C PRO A 92 -9.68 13.38 -20.79
N MET A 93 -9.67 12.63 -21.89
CA MET A 93 -8.62 12.59 -22.91
C MET A 93 -8.43 13.94 -23.62
N ASP A 94 -8.96 15.02 -23.05
CA ASP A 94 -9.02 16.37 -23.58
C ASP A 94 -8.22 17.37 -22.72
N LEU A 95 -7.32 16.93 -21.83
CA LEU A 95 -6.32 17.87 -21.31
C LEU A 95 -5.37 18.22 -22.46
N PRO A 96 -5.35 19.48 -22.95
CA PRO A 96 -4.44 19.85 -24.01
C PRO A 96 -3.01 19.71 -23.49
N THR A 97 -2.23 18.87 -24.15
CA THR A 97 -0.77 18.83 -24.00
C THR A 97 -0.20 20.12 -24.61
N SER A 98 -0.34 21.22 -23.88
CA SER A 98 0.41 22.46 -24.11
C SER A 98 0.37 23.30 -22.86
N ILE A 99 1.40 23.14 -22.05
CA ILE A 99 1.99 24.28 -21.36
C ILE A 99 3.40 24.38 -21.94
N ALA A 100 3.57 25.38 -22.79
CA ALA A 100 4.86 25.84 -23.28
C ALA A 100 5.70 26.43 -22.14
#